data_AF-A0A3D1IJH8-F1
#
_entry.id   AF-A0A3D1IJH8-F1
#
_cell.length_a   1.000
_cell.length_b   1.000
_cell.length_c   1.000
_cell.angle_alpha   90.00
_cell.angle_beta   90.00
_cell.angle_gamma   90.00
#
_symmetry.space_group_name_H-M   'P 1'
#
loop_
_entity.id
_entity.type
_entity.pdbx_description
1 polymer ?
#
loop_
_entity_poly.entity_id
_entity_poly.type
_entity_poly.pdbx_seq_one_letter_code
_entity_poly.pdbx_strand_id
1 'polypeptide(L)'
;PRQHPETGELLQSLWQNGNVDERRETVTVRARQAVILASGGHAGNPEVRSMFYPALREPAFPTSGQTLLGPGGQDGSALIAGLRVGANLAGMQQNLSYFTTFHISTRLGTRDAYTGMMPGHPTFDFRGSSGFNVGNAGFEELIAVNQVGKRFFNEVRLPRRPGPSAYPGDGGAPGRGLAHTPLDWRNCRKEWVREMYNYDHGLDAALAMNEGSEAPDYYSGPLWAVFDQAAVERNGWELRYPFVSDNGYFFRADTIEDLAEQMHAGHEFQRMPLRYLAETVATWNGYVEAGADPEFEREAEAPMSPVMTPPFYGLSIMVIW
;
A
#
# COMPACT_ATOMS: atom_id res chain seq x y z
N PRO A 1 -5.68 14.21 22.77
CA PRO A 1 -5.95 14.93 21.50
C PRO A 1 -4.63 15.35 20.83
N ARG A 2 -4.55 15.27 19.49
CA ARG A 2 -3.36 15.66 18.72
C ARG A 2 -3.24 17.19 18.68
N GLN A 3 -2.01 17.69 18.58
CA GLN A 3 -1.75 19.11 18.33
C GLN A 3 -1.36 19.27 16.86
N HIS A 4 -1.96 20.25 16.20
CA HIS A 4 -1.67 20.61 14.82
C HIS A 4 -0.17 20.92 14.68
N PRO A 5 0.52 20.35 13.68
CA PRO A 5 1.99 20.36 13.65
C PRO A 5 2.56 21.76 13.40
N GLU A 6 1.84 22.62 12.68
CA GLU A 6 2.30 23.98 12.35
C GLU A 6 1.82 25.04 13.36
N THR A 7 0.57 24.93 13.82
CA THR A 7 -0.06 25.97 14.65
C THR A 7 -0.03 25.66 16.13
N GLY A 8 0.25 24.41 16.51
CA GLY A 8 0.16 23.90 17.88
C GLY A 8 -1.27 23.80 18.41
N GLU A 9 -2.28 24.14 17.60
CA GLU A 9 -3.68 24.11 18.02
C GLU A 9 -4.11 22.68 18.34
N LEU A 10 -4.82 22.53 19.46
CA LEU A 10 -5.34 21.24 19.87
C LEU A 10 -6.49 20.84 18.95
N LEU A 11 -6.36 19.71 18.26
CA LEU A 11 -7.45 19.14 17.49
C LEU A 11 -8.56 18.67 18.44
N GLN A 12 -9.69 19.35 18.36
CA GLN A 12 -10.88 19.05 19.16
C GLN A 12 -11.83 18.14 18.39
N SER A 13 -12.48 17.23 19.12
CA SER A 13 -13.59 16.45 18.57
C SER A 13 -14.72 17.38 18.12
N LEU A 14 -15.36 17.04 17.01
CA LEU A 14 -16.61 17.69 16.59
C LEU A 14 -17.76 17.40 17.56
N TRP A 15 -17.62 16.36 18.38
CA TRP A 15 -18.54 16.00 19.46
C TRP A 15 -17.82 15.92 20.80
N GLN A 16 -18.19 16.78 21.74
CA GLN A 16 -17.51 16.92 23.02
C GLN A 16 -18.19 16.16 24.18
N ASN A 17 -19.48 15.84 24.04
CA ASN A 17 -20.22 15.20 25.12
C ASN A 17 -19.74 13.74 25.32
N GLY A 18 -19.28 13.44 26.53
CA GLY A 18 -18.73 12.13 26.90
C GLY A 18 -17.21 11.98 26.71
N ASN A 19 -16.51 13.02 26.23
CA ASN A 19 -15.05 13.01 26.18
C ASN A 19 -14.44 13.05 27.59
N VAL A 20 -13.33 12.34 27.75
CA VAL A 20 -12.52 12.39 28.97
C VAL A 20 -11.46 13.47 28.79
N ASP A 21 -11.60 14.61 29.48
CA ASP A 21 -10.60 15.72 29.49
C ASP A 21 -9.56 15.58 30.62
N GLU A 22 -9.55 14.43 31.29
CA GLU A 22 -8.53 14.08 32.28
C GLU A 22 -7.18 13.87 31.60
N ARG A 23 -6.10 14.40 32.21
CA ARG A 23 -4.75 14.41 31.64
C ARG A 23 -3.76 13.51 32.38
N ARG A 24 -4.20 12.86 33.45
CA ARG A 24 -3.41 11.81 34.12
C ARG A 24 -3.11 10.66 33.16
N GLU A 25 -1.92 10.09 33.29
CA GLU A 25 -1.47 8.93 32.51
C GLU A 25 -2.42 7.73 32.63
N THR A 26 -3.02 7.53 33.81
CA THR A 26 -4.00 6.47 34.05
C THR A 26 -5.25 7.04 34.69
N VAL A 27 -6.41 6.65 34.15
CA VAL A 27 -7.73 6.99 34.67
C VAL A 27 -8.54 5.71 34.84
N THR A 28 -9.17 5.56 36.00
CA THR A 28 -10.09 4.45 36.26
C THR A 28 -11.52 4.95 36.21
N VAL A 29 -12.30 4.46 35.25
CA VAL A 29 -13.70 4.83 35.07
C VAL A 29 -14.60 3.68 35.52
N ARG A 30 -15.52 3.95 36.45
CA ARG A 30 -16.53 2.97 36.87
C ARG A 30 -17.73 3.03 35.92
N ALA A 31 -17.86 2.03 35.05
CA ALA A 31 -19.09 1.79 34.30
C ALA A 31 -20.10 0.97 35.12
N ARG A 32 -21.34 1.46 35.28
CA ARG A 32 -22.38 0.79 36.08
C ARG A 32 -23.13 -0.33 35.36
N GLN A 33 -23.17 -0.29 34.03
CA GLN A 33 -23.98 -1.19 33.21
C GLN A 33 -23.10 -2.04 32.29
N ALA A 34 -22.32 -1.38 31.42
CA ALA A 34 -21.50 -2.06 30.42
C ALA A 34 -20.31 -1.19 29.99
N VAL A 35 -19.33 -1.84 29.37
CA VAL A 35 -18.24 -1.20 28.62
C VAL A 35 -18.39 -1.65 27.16
N ILE A 36 -18.45 -0.70 26.23
CA ILE A 36 -18.52 -0.97 24.79
C ILE A 36 -17.16 -0.64 24.20
N LEU A 37 -16.51 -1.63 23.57
CA LEU A 37 -15.25 -1.45 22.87
C LEU A 37 -15.53 -1.27 21.38
N ALA A 38 -15.27 -0.07 20.85
CA ALA A 38 -15.53 0.31 19.46
C ALA A 38 -14.37 1.14 18.87
N SER A 39 -13.13 0.67 19.05
CA SER A 39 -11.91 1.43 18.74
C SER A 39 -11.35 1.21 17.33
N GLY A 40 -12.12 0.65 16.41
CA GLY A 40 -11.64 0.26 15.08
C GLY A 40 -10.86 -1.07 15.08
N GLY A 41 -10.08 -1.30 14.03
CA GLY A 41 -9.40 -2.57 13.78
C GLY A 41 -7.96 -2.64 14.31
N HIS A 42 -7.14 -3.42 13.61
CA HIS A 42 -5.72 -3.63 13.89
C HIS A 42 -4.81 -3.13 12.74
N ALA A 43 -5.35 -2.27 11.84
CA ALA A 43 -4.72 -1.66 10.65
C ALA A 43 -3.28 -1.16 10.91
N GLY A 44 -3.09 -0.44 12.01
CA GLY A 44 -1.85 0.23 12.33
C GLY A 44 -0.90 -0.56 13.24
N ASN A 45 -1.17 -1.83 13.53
CA ASN A 45 -0.30 -2.65 14.39
C ASN A 45 0.39 -3.78 13.61
N PRO A 46 1.63 -3.59 13.10
CA PRO A 46 2.37 -4.62 12.36
C PRO A 46 2.53 -5.95 13.13
N GLU A 47 2.66 -5.90 14.46
CA GLU A 47 2.77 -7.12 15.26
C GLU A 47 1.47 -7.92 15.24
N VAL A 48 0.32 -7.28 15.45
CA VAL A 48 -0.99 -7.96 15.39
C VAL A 48 -1.31 -8.41 13.97
N ARG A 49 -0.95 -7.63 12.94
CA ARG A 49 -1.11 -8.03 11.52
C ARG A 49 -0.36 -9.31 11.20
N SER A 50 0.90 -9.36 11.60
CA SER A 50 1.80 -10.48 11.29
C SER A 50 1.41 -11.79 11.99
N MET A 51 0.58 -11.75 13.03
CA MET A 51 -0.03 -12.97 13.60
C MET A 51 -0.91 -13.71 12.60
N PHE A 52 -1.53 -13.01 11.64
CA PHE A 52 -2.47 -13.58 10.69
C PHE A 52 -1.90 -13.72 9.28
N TYR A 53 -1.00 -12.81 8.89
CA TYR A 53 -0.24 -12.90 7.64
C TYR A 53 1.14 -12.24 7.79
N PRO A 54 2.25 -13.00 7.85
CA PRO A 54 3.58 -12.47 8.15
C PRO A 54 4.04 -11.33 7.23
N ALA A 55 3.61 -11.34 5.96
CA ALA A 55 3.97 -10.33 4.97
C ALA A 55 3.33 -8.94 5.20
N LEU A 56 2.43 -8.79 6.20
CA LEU A 56 1.77 -7.51 6.54
C LEU A 56 2.46 -6.72 7.65
N ARG A 57 3.78 -6.87 7.79
CA ARG A 57 4.57 -5.92 8.58
C ARG A 57 4.86 -4.66 7.76
N GLU A 58 5.45 -3.65 8.39
CA GLU A 58 5.87 -2.43 7.68
C GLU A 58 6.83 -2.77 6.52
N PRO A 59 6.63 -2.22 5.31
CA PRO A 59 5.82 -1.03 5.05
C PRO A 59 4.40 -1.30 4.55
N ALA A 60 3.74 -2.42 4.84
CA ALA A 60 2.31 -2.53 4.54
C ALA A 60 1.55 -1.39 5.26
N PHE A 61 0.76 -0.60 4.54
CA PHE A 61 0.21 0.65 5.06
C PHE A 61 -1.25 0.51 5.51
N PRO A 62 -1.67 1.20 6.60
CA PRO A 62 -3.04 1.13 7.07
C PRO A 62 -4.02 1.70 6.06
N THR A 63 -5.18 1.07 5.97
CA THR A 63 -6.29 1.39 5.07
C THR A 63 -6.75 2.82 5.09
N SER A 64 -6.68 3.57 6.19
CA SER A 64 -7.04 5.00 6.19
C SER A 64 -6.81 5.61 7.57
N GLY A 65 -6.70 6.94 7.60
CA GLY A 65 -6.97 7.71 8.80
C GLY A 65 -5.79 7.81 9.74
N GLN A 66 -4.58 7.48 9.25
CA GLN A 66 -3.33 7.70 9.98
C GLN A 66 -3.21 9.18 10.41
N THR A 67 -3.66 10.11 9.56
CA THR A 67 -3.62 11.54 9.86
C THR A 67 -4.60 11.94 10.96
N LEU A 68 -5.70 11.18 11.13
CA LEU A 68 -6.68 11.43 12.19
C LEU A 68 -6.27 10.76 13.50
N LEU A 69 -5.87 9.49 13.41
CA LEU A 69 -5.65 8.61 14.55
C LEU A 69 -4.22 8.70 15.11
N GLY A 70 -3.26 9.13 14.30
CA GLY A 70 -1.84 9.19 14.66
C GLY A 70 -1.08 7.89 14.36
N PRO A 71 0.23 7.88 14.65
CA PRO A 71 1.04 6.66 14.63
C PRO A 71 0.39 5.57 15.48
N GLY A 72 0.26 4.36 14.95
CA GLY A 72 -0.44 3.26 15.62
C GLY A 72 -1.96 3.39 15.62
N GLY A 73 -2.57 4.30 14.85
CA GLY A 73 -4.02 4.34 14.68
C GLY A 73 -4.59 2.99 14.27
N GLN A 74 -5.67 2.54 14.93
CA GLN A 74 -6.16 1.15 14.84
C GLN A 74 -5.08 0.14 15.27
N ASP A 75 -4.58 0.28 16.50
CA ASP A 75 -3.52 -0.56 17.08
C ASP A 75 -4.00 -1.96 17.54
N GLY A 76 -5.29 -2.26 17.41
CA GLY A 76 -5.89 -3.47 17.98
C GLY A 76 -6.09 -3.41 19.49
N SER A 77 -6.06 -2.23 20.13
CA SER A 77 -6.24 -2.08 21.59
C SER A 77 -7.52 -2.72 22.13
N ALA A 78 -8.69 -2.49 21.50
CA ALA A 78 -9.92 -3.17 21.90
C ALA A 78 -9.86 -4.69 21.75
N LEU A 79 -9.23 -5.17 20.67
CA LEU A 79 -9.02 -6.60 20.42
C LEU A 79 -8.18 -7.21 21.55
N ILE A 80 -7.04 -6.57 21.88
CA ILE A 80 -6.13 -7.02 22.95
C ILE A 80 -6.85 -6.99 24.32
N ALA A 81 -7.62 -5.94 24.60
CA ALA A 81 -8.39 -5.84 25.83
C ALA A 81 -9.45 -6.96 25.95
N GLY A 82 -10.14 -7.29 24.86
CA GLY A 82 -11.10 -8.39 24.81
C GLY A 82 -10.45 -9.75 25.07
N LEU A 83 -9.33 -10.04 24.41
CA LEU A 83 -8.58 -11.29 24.62
C LEU A 83 -8.15 -11.47 26.08
N ARG A 84 -7.70 -10.40 26.75
CA ARG A 84 -7.30 -10.43 28.17
C ARG A 84 -8.41 -10.84 29.12
N VAL A 85 -9.68 -10.67 28.74
CA VAL A 85 -10.84 -11.07 29.55
C VAL A 85 -11.53 -12.33 29.02
N GLY A 86 -10.88 -13.06 28.10
CA GLY A 86 -11.36 -14.36 27.61
C GLY A 86 -12.30 -14.29 26.40
N ALA A 87 -12.38 -13.15 25.70
CA ALA A 87 -13.08 -13.12 24.41
C ALA A 87 -12.33 -13.94 23.35
N ASN A 88 -13.06 -14.50 22.38
CA ASN A 88 -12.48 -15.19 21.23
C ASN A 88 -12.43 -14.27 20.00
N LEU A 89 -11.66 -14.65 18.98
CA LEU A 89 -11.59 -13.98 17.68
C LEU A 89 -12.24 -14.82 16.57
N ALA A 90 -12.71 -14.15 15.52
CA ALA A 90 -13.21 -14.78 14.30
C ALA A 90 -12.92 -13.87 13.09
N GLY A 91 -12.77 -14.45 11.90
CA GLY A 91 -12.67 -13.70 10.65
C GLY A 91 -11.36 -12.92 10.41
N MET A 92 -10.29 -13.16 11.18
CA MET A 92 -9.08 -12.34 11.15
C MET A 92 -8.27 -12.35 9.84
N GLN A 93 -8.60 -13.25 8.90
CA GLN A 93 -8.00 -13.28 7.55
C GLN A 93 -8.89 -12.66 6.47
N GLN A 94 -10.07 -12.13 6.81
CA GLN A 94 -10.99 -11.57 5.81
C GLN A 94 -10.36 -10.44 4.97
N ASN A 95 -9.42 -9.68 5.54
CA ASN A 95 -8.78 -8.57 4.85
C ASN A 95 -7.99 -8.99 3.60
N LEU A 96 -7.37 -10.19 3.60
CA LEU A 96 -6.61 -10.72 2.45
C LEU A 96 -7.47 -11.00 1.23
N SER A 97 -8.77 -11.14 1.48
CA SER A 97 -9.73 -11.72 0.55
C SER A 97 -10.68 -10.65 -0.02
N TYR A 98 -10.53 -9.40 0.42
CA TYR A 98 -11.40 -8.30 0.04
C TYR A 98 -10.61 -7.20 -0.68
N PHE A 99 -11.05 -6.91 -1.90
CA PHE A 99 -10.33 -6.09 -2.89
C PHE A 99 -10.11 -4.62 -2.49
N THR A 100 -10.75 -4.13 -1.42
CA THR A 100 -10.49 -2.78 -0.89
C THR A 100 -9.51 -2.77 0.27
N THR A 101 -9.26 -3.91 0.93
CA THR A 101 -8.41 -4.02 2.13
C THR A 101 -7.13 -4.82 1.86
N PHE A 102 -6.86 -5.20 0.62
CA PHE A 102 -5.58 -5.79 0.25
C PHE A 102 -5.32 -5.57 -1.24
N HIS A 103 -4.65 -4.46 -1.57
CA HIS A 103 -4.39 -4.07 -2.95
C HIS A 103 -3.26 -3.04 -3.06
N ILE A 104 -2.69 -2.92 -4.25
CA ILE A 104 -1.80 -1.81 -4.60
C ILE A 104 -2.65 -0.58 -4.95
N SER A 105 -2.39 0.54 -4.30
CA SER A 105 -3.06 1.81 -4.61
C SER A 105 -2.48 2.43 -5.88
N THR A 106 -3.34 3.07 -6.66
CA THR A 106 -2.93 3.93 -7.78
C THR A 106 -2.50 5.33 -7.33
N ARG A 107 -2.62 5.62 -6.03
CA ARG A 107 -2.15 6.87 -5.43
C ARG A 107 -0.77 6.67 -4.84
N LEU A 108 0.20 7.38 -5.39
CA LEU A 108 1.62 7.28 -5.09
C LEU A 108 2.08 8.45 -4.22
N GLY A 109 3.27 8.33 -3.61
CA GLY A 109 3.95 9.47 -2.99
C GLY A 109 3.31 9.99 -1.69
N THR A 110 2.52 9.16 -1.01
CA THR A 110 1.88 9.51 0.26
C THR A 110 1.65 8.27 1.10
N ARG A 111 1.82 8.37 2.42
CA ARG A 111 1.59 7.26 3.36
C ARG A 111 0.11 6.85 3.45
N ASP A 112 -0.82 7.80 3.31
CA ASP A 112 -2.27 7.55 3.46
C ASP A 112 -2.95 7.45 2.09
N ALA A 113 -2.49 6.54 1.23
CA ALA A 113 -2.88 6.50 -0.18
C ALA A 113 -4.30 5.99 -0.45
N TYR A 114 -5.04 5.50 0.55
CA TYR A 114 -6.40 5.04 0.35
C TYR A 114 -7.40 6.20 0.28
N THR A 115 -7.31 7.13 1.23
CA THR A 115 -8.24 8.25 1.33
C THR A 115 -7.66 9.48 0.64
N GLY A 116 -8.44 10.16 -0.19
CA GLY A 116 -8.06 11.48 -0.70
C GLY A 116 -8.23 12.54 0.40
N MET A 117 -7.20 13.35 0.65
CA MET A 117 -7.27 14.47 1.60
C MET A 117 -6.52 15.67 0.99
N MET A 118 -7.12 16.85 1.08
CA MET A 118 -6.59 18.10 0.51
C MET A 118 -6.30 19.14 1.61
N PRO A 119 -5.49 20.17 1.32
CA PRO A 119 -5.32 21.32 2.22
C PRO A 119 -6.65 21.91 2.67
N GLY A 120 -6.71 22.34 3.93
CA GLY A 120 -7.93 22.81 4.59
C GLY A 120 -8.66 21.74 5.41
N HIS A 121 -8.36 20.45 5.22
CA HIS A 121 -8.77 19.42 6.17
C HIS A 121 -7.98 19.56 7.48
N PRO A 122 -8.60 19.47 8.68
CA PRO A 122 -7.93 19.72 9.97
C PRO A 122 -6.72 18.84 10.29
N THR A 123 -6.53 17.76 9.53
CA THR A 123 -5.43 16.81 9.71
C THR A 123 -4.52 16.70 8.50
N PHE A 124 -4.70 17.55 7.47
CA PHE A 124 -3.91 17.45 6.24
C PHE A 124 -2.41 17.58 6.52
N ASP A 125 -2.02 18.47 7.43
CA ASP A 125 -0.62 18.79 7.69
C ASP A 125 0.17 17.65 8.34
N PHE A 126 -0.52 16.65 8.91
CA PHE A 126 0.14 15.41 9.36
C PHE A 126 0.48 14.45 8.20
N ARG A 127 -0.08 14.68 7.02
CA ARG A 127 0.09 13.86 5.82
C ARG A 127 1.24 14.35 4.93
N GLY A 128 1.50 15.66 4.93
CA GLY A 128 2.44 16.34 4.04
C GLY A 128 1.95 16.48 2.60
N SER A 129 1.35 15.44 2.01
CA SER A 129 0.85 15.44 0.64
C SER A 129 -0.48 14.70 0.49
N SER A 130 -1.31 15.13 -0.47
CA SER A 130 -2.51 14.42 -0.91
C SER A 130 -2.20 13.09 -1.59
N GLY A 131 -0.98 12.90 -2.07
CA GLY A 131 -0.60 11.81 -2.97
C GLY A 131 -1.02 12.08 -4.40
N PHE A 132 -0.27 11.48 -5.32
CA PHE A 132 -0.41 11.64 -6.75
C PHE A 132 -1.11 10.41 -7.35
N ASN A 133 -2.35 10.56 -7.84
CA ASN A 133 -3.11 9.43 -8.37
C ASN A 133 -2.91 9.29 -9.88
N VAL A 134 -2.23 8.21 -10.28
CA VAL A 134 -1.91 7.90 -11.68
C VAL A 134 -2.98 7.05 -12.37
N GLY A 135 -3.97 6.54 -11.63
CA GLY A 135 -4.94 5.57 -12.13
C GLY A 135 -4.26 4.27 -12.60
N ASN A 136 -5.01 3.39 -13.26
CA ASN A 136 -4.45 2.14 -13.79
C ASN A 136 -3.52 2.42 -14.98
N ALA A 137 -3.95 3.29 -15.90
CA ALA A 137 -3.20 3.60 -17.11
C ALA A 137 -1.84 4.25 -16.81
N GLY A 138 -1.70 4.98 -15.70
CA GLY A 138 -0.41 5.56 -15.37
C GLY A 138 0.67 4.55 -14.92
N PHE A 139 0.30 3.30 -14.62
CA PHE A 139 1.30 2.22 -14.46
C PHE A 139 1.97 1.83 -15.79
N GLU A 140 1.41 2.24 -16.93
CA GLU A 140 2.05 2.10 -18.25
C GLU A 140 3.21 3.08 -18.44
N GLU A 141 3.38 4.06 -17.54
CA GLU A 141 4.30 5.19 -17.71
C GLU A 141 5.47 5.18 -16.73
N LEU A 142 5.61 4.09 -15.96
CA LEU A 142 6.63 3.90 -14.93
C LEU A 142 7.19 2.48 -14.97
N ILE A 143 8.32 2.27 -14.30
CA ILE A 143 8.74 0.95 -13.83
C ILE A 143 8.53 0.84 -12.32
N ALA A 144 8.23 -0.36 -11.84
CA ALA A 144 8.06 -0.61 -10.41
C ALA A 144 9.24 -1.44 -9.89
N VAL A 145 9.93 -0.93 -8.89
CA VAL A 145 11.10 -1.59 -8.29
C VAL A 145 10.90 -1.86 -6.81
N ASN A 146 11.55 -2.91 -6.31
CA ASN A 146 11.59 -3.27 -4.89
C ASN A 146 12.67 -2.48 -4.13
N GLN A 147 12.83 -2.76 -2.83
CA GLN A 147 13.77 -2.03 -1.96
C GLN A 147 15.25 -2.14 -2.38
N VAL A 148 15.64 -3.07 -3.25
CA VAL A 148 17.01 -3.16 -3.77
C VAL A 148 17.18 -2.58 -5.17
N GLY A 149 16.10 -2.03 -5.74
CA GLY A 149 16.09 -1.39 -7.06
C GLY A 149 15.87 -2.34 -8.24
N LYS A 150 15.35 -3.56 -8.01
CA LYS A 150 15.01 -4.52 -9.07
C LYS A 150 13.53 -4.46 -9.42
N ARG A 151 13.20 -4.56 -10.72
CA ARG A 151 11.83 -4.87 -11.16
C ARG A 151 11.40 -6.23 -10.62
N PHE A 152 10.11 -6.39 -10.38
CA PHE A 152 9.57 -7.60 -9.74
C PHE A 152 8.29 -8.14 -10.39
N PHE A 153 7.66 -7.37 -11.28
CA PHE A 153 6.42 -7.77 -11.93
C PHE A 153 6.11 -6.87 -13.14
N ASN A 154 5.14 -7.28 -13.95
CA ASN A 154 4.55 -6.44 -14.99
C ASN A 154 3.75 -5.29 -14.36
N GLU A 155 4.22 -4.06 -14.52
CA GLU A 155 3.68 -2.89 -13.84
C GLU A 155 2.20 -2.62 -14.15
N VAL A 156 1.78 -2.87 -15.39
CA VAL A 156 0.41 -2.62 -15.88
C VAL A 156 -0.63 -3.46 -15.15
N ARG A 157 -0.18 -4.58 -14.57
CA ARG A 157 -1.02 -5.52 -13.84
C ARG A 157 -1.06 -5.26 -12.34
N LEU A 158 -0.09 -4.52 -11.78
CA LEU A 158 -0.02 -4.20 -10.35
C LEU A 158 -1.30 -3.56 -9.77
N PRO A 159 -1.98 -2.58 -10.41
CA PRO A 159 -3.17 -1.98 -9.83
C PRO A 159 -4.44 -2.83 -9.99
N ARG A 160 -4.35 -3.99 -10.66
CA ARG A 160 -5.49 -4.93 -10.78
C ARG A 160 -5.83 -5.46 -9.39
N ARG A 161 -7.07 -5.26 -8.98
CA ARG A 161 -7.56 -5.70 -7.67
C ARG A 161 -7.98 -7.16 -7.74
N PRO A 162 -7.75 -7.95 -6.68
CA PRO A 162 -8.30 -9.30 -6.62
C PRO A 162 -9.84 -9.26 -6.66
N GLY A 163 -10.47 -10.36 -7.06
CA GLY A 163 -11.92 -10.50 -6.94
C GLY A 163 -12.38 -10.47 -5.47
N PRO A 164 -13.68 -10.25 -5.21
CA PRO A 164 -14.21 -10.46 -3.87
C PRO A 164 -14.13 -11.95 -3.51
N SER A 165 -13.89 -12.24 -2.24
CA SER A 165 -13.89 -13.59 -1.69
C SER A 165 -15.30 -14.19 -1.60
N ALA A 166 -15.87 -14.46 -2.76
CA ALA A 166 -16.90 -15.47 -2.86
C ALA A 166 -16.22 -16.85 -2.89
N TYR A 167 -16.93 -17.87 -2.40
CA TYR A 167 -16.46 -19.24 -2.50
C TYR A 167 -17.55 -20.09 -3.15
N PRO A 168 -17.22 -20.94 -4.15
CA PRO A 168 -15.91 -21.10 -4.81
C PRO A 168 -15.62 -20.02 -5.88
N GLY A 169 -14.35 -19.60 -6.02
CA GLY A 169 -13.85 -18.68 -7.07
C GLY A 169 -14.26 -17.21 -6.91
N ASP A 170 -13.80 -16.33 -7.81
CA ASP A 170 -14.04 -14.86 -7.82
C ASP A 170 -15.52 -14.46 -8.14
N GLY A 171 -16.49 -15.14 -7.54
CA GLY A 171 -17.92 -14.93 -7.77
C GLY A 171 -18.87 -15.98 -7.21
N GLY A 172 -18.39 -17.06 -6.56
CA GLY A 172 -19.24 -18.11 -5.97
C GLY A 172 -19.95 -19.00 -7.01
N ALA A 173 -19.76 -18.69 -8.28
CA ALA A 173 -20.11 -19.47 -9.44
C ALA A 173 -19.02 -19.23 -10.50
N PRO A 174 -18.64 -20.25 -11.27
CA PRO A 174 -17.75 -20.04 -12.39
C PRO A 174 -18.42 -19.04 -13.37
N GLY A 175 -17.61 -18.23 -14.05
CA GLY A 175 -18.09 -17.19 -14.97
C GLY A 175 -19.13 -17.70 -16.00
N ARG A 176 -19.90 -16.78 -16.59
CA ARG A 176 -20.92 -17.12 -17.61
C ARG A 176 -20.34 -18.08 -18.67
N GLY A 177 -20.93 -19.28 -18.78
CA GLY A 177 -20.56 -20.28 -19.80
C GLY A 177 -19.81 -21.49 -19.25
N LEU A 178 -19.38 -21.47 -17.99
CA LEU A 178 -18.82 -22.63 -17.32
C LEU A 178 -19.93 -23.46 -16.66
N ALA A 179 -19.86 -24.78 -16.79
CA ALA A 179 -20.79 -25.68 -16.11
C ALA A 179 -20.67 -25.44 -14.59
N HIS A 180 -21.77 -25.29 -13.86
CA HIS A 180 -21.78 -25.18 -12.40
C HIS A 180 -22.89 -26.04 -11.82
N THR A 181 -22.59 -26.87 -10.81
CA THR A 181 -23.63 -27.57 -10.06
C THR A 181 -23.63 -26.99 -8.64
N PRO A 182 -24.64 -26.18 -8.26
CA PRO A 182 -24.72 -25.63 -6.91
C PRO A 182 -24.57 -26.73 -5.85
N LEU A 183 -23.73 -26.47 -4.83
CA LEU A 183 -23.46 -27.36 -3.69
C LEU A 183 -22.73 -28.69 -4.01
N ASP A 184 -22.19 -28.88 -5.21
CA ASP A 184 -21.35 -30.06 -5.52
C ASP A 184 -19.90 -29.85 -5.04
N TRP A 185 -19.38 -30.80 -4.26
CA TRP A 185 -17.98 -30.80 -3.80
C TRP A 185 -16.97 -30.76 -4.95
N ARG A 186 -17.35 -31.23 -6.15
CA ARG A 186 -16.52 -31.21 -7.36
C ARG A 186 -16.23 -29.80 -7.88
N ASN A 187 -16.99 -28.80 -7.42
CA ASN A 187 -16.71 -27.40 -7.75
C ASN A 187 -15.35 -26.93 -7.25
N CYS A 188 -14.71 -27.70 -6.36
CA CYS A 188 -13.37 -27.41 -5.81
C CYS A 188 -12.26 -28.22 -6.47
N ARG A 189 -12.52 -28.90 -7.59
CA ARG A 189 -11.49 -29.63 -8.34
C ARG A 189 -10.45 -28.67 -8.88
N LYS A 190 -9.17 -29.04 -8.80
CA LYS A 190 -8.03 -28.21 -9.24
C LYS A 190 -8.14 -27.76 -10.70
N GLU A 191 -8.74 -28.58 -11.56
CA GLU A 191 -8.97 -28.25 -12.97
C GLU A 191 -9.90 -27.04 -13.11
N TRP A 192 -10.98 -27.01 -12.33
CA TRP A 192 -11.93 -25.91 -12.28
C TRP A 192 -11.39 -24.67 -11.59
N VAL A 193 -10.60 -24.85 -10.53
CA VAL A 193 -9.93 -23.74 -9.85
C VAL A 193 -9.10 -22.92 -10.85
N ARG A 194 -8.40 -23.57 -11.79
CA ARG A 194 -7.64 -22.87 -12.84
C ARG A 194 -8.50 -22.07 -13.82
N GLU A 195 -9.72 -22.52 -14.08
CA GLU A 195 -10.67 -21.84 -14.98
C GLU A 195 -11.44 -20.71 -14.29
N MET A 196 -11.57 -20.76 -12.95
CA MET A 196 -12.36 -19.82 -12.16
C MET A 196 -11.55 -18.74 -11.45
N TYR A 197 -10.27 -19.00 -11.15
CA TYR A 197 -9.41 -18.05 -10.45
C TYR A 197 -8.63 -17.23 -11.47
N ASN A 198 -8.98 -15.96 -11.60
CA ASN A 198 -8.23 -14.99 -12.37
C ASN A 198 -7.49 -14.07 -11.40
N TYR A 199 -6.53 -14.64 -10.67
CA TYR A 199 -5.76 -13.91 -9.67
C TYR A 199 -4.54 -13.27 -10.31
N ASP A 200 -4.36 -11.97 -10.10
CA ASP A 200 -3.16 -11.27 -10.54
C ASP A 200 -2.07 -11.38 -9.47
N HIS A 201 -0.90 -11.90 -9.85
CA HIS A 201 0.19 -12.22 -8.91
C HIS A 201 0.99 -11.00 -8.45
N GLY A 202 0.59 -9.79 -8.86
CA GLY A 202 1.33 -8.55 -8.57
C GLY A 202 1.47 -8.24 -7.09
N LEU A 203 0.45 -8.54 -6.28
CA LEU A 203 0.48 -8.28 -4.84
C LEU A 203 1.42 -9.24 -4.09
N ASP A 204 1.43 -10.51 -4.48
CA ASP A 204 2.37 -11.49 -3.95
C ASP A 204 3.82 -11.15 -4.35
N ALA A 205 4.03 -10.72 -5.60
CA ALA A 205 5.32 -10.27 -6.10
C ALA A 205 5.82 -9.01 -5.36
N ALA A 206 4.93 -8.06 -5.09
CA ALA A 206 5.20 -6.86 -4.30
C ALA A 206 5.63 -7.15 -2.86
N LEU A 207 5.17 -8.26 -2.29
CA LEU A 207 5.50 -8.69 -0.92
C LEU A 207 6.62 -9.76 -0.89
N ALA A 208 7.19 -10.11 -2.03
CA ALA A 208 8.21 -11.13 -2.11
C ALA A 208 9.49 -10.72 -1.37
N MET A 209 10.12 -11.72 -0.75
CA MET A 209 11.44 -11.56 -0.15
C MET A 209 12.47 -11.16 -1.22
N ASN A 210 13.45 -10.38 -0.80
CA ASN A 210 14.59 -9.98 -1.60
C ASN A 210 15.85 -9.97 -0.73
N GLU A 211 16.94 -9.45 -1.28
CA GLU A 211 18.25 -9.49 -0.63
C GLU A 211 18.34 -8.62 0.64
N GLY A 212 17.36 -7.73 0.88
CA GLY A 212 17.22 -7.00 2.15
C GLY A 212 16.33 -7.71 3.18
N SER A 213 15.74 -8.86 2.83
CA SER A 213 14.85 -9.60 3.71
C SER A 213 15.64 -10.48 4.66
N GLU A 214 15.81 -10.03 5.89
CA GLU A 214 16.55 -10.74 6.93
C GLU A 214 15.65 -11.18 8.09
N ALA A 215 16.07 -12.23 8.79
CA ALA A 215 15.41 -12.70 10.00
C ALA A 215 15.35 -11.59 11.09
N PRO A 216 14.31 -11.55 11.93
CA PRO A 216 13.22 -12.53 12.03
C PRO A 216 12.04 -12.27 11.09
N ASP A 217 12.01 -11.10 10.43
CA ASP A 217 10.77 -10.56 9.84
C ASP A 217 10.71 -10.64 8.30
N TYR A 218 11.86 -10.74 7.63
CA TYR A 218 11.98 -10.93 6.18
C TYR A 218 11.20 -9.90 5.33
N TYR A 219 11.31 -8.61 5.69
CA TYR A 219 10.62 -7.51 5.01
C TYR A 219 10.87 -7.45 3.49
N SER A 220 9.82 -7.24 2.70
CA SER A 220 9.95 -6.89 1.27
C SER A 220 10.50 -5.46 1.06
N GLY A 221 10.31 -4.60 2.06
CA GLY A 221 10.68 -3.19 2.02
C GLY A 221 9.76 -2.35 1.14
N PRO A 222 10.04 -1.05 0.99
CA PRO A 222 9.21 -0.16 0.19
C PRO A 222 9.34 -0.47 -1.30
N LEU A 223 8.29 -0.12 -2.03
CA LEU A 223 8.20 -0.26 -3.47
C LEU A 223 8.19 1.13 -4.10
N TRP A 224 8.82 1.27 -5.25
CA TRP A 224 8.98 2.56 -5.91
C TRP A 224 8.50 2.52 -7.34
N ALA A 225 7.66 3.47 -7.70
CA ALA A 225 7.44 3.88 -9.08
C ALA A 225 8.58 4.80 -9.50
N VAL A 226 9.28 4.43 -10.57
CA VAL A 226 10.37 5.21 -11.14
C VAL A 226 10.01 5.60 -12.56
N PHE A 227 10.08 6.90 -12.85
CA PHE A 227 9.77 7.46 -14.16
C PHE A 227 10.50 8.80 -14.35
N ASP A 228 10.37 9.38 -15.54
CA ASP A 228 11.14 10.54 -15.97
C ASP A 228 10.26 11.75 -16.32
N GLN A 229 10.89 12.88 -16.65
CA GLN A 229 10.19 14.11 -17.01
C GLN A 229 9.32 13.95 -18.27
N ALA A 230 9.72 13.09 -19.22
CA ALA A 230 8.93 12.86 -20.42
C ALA A 230 7.59 12.18 -20.09
N ALA A 231 7.56 11.26 -19.10
CA ALA A 231 6.31 10.66 -18.61
C ALA A 231 5.38 11.71 -18.00
N VAL A 232 5.93 12.65 -17.23
CA VAL A 232 5.18 13.77 -16.62
C VAL A 232 4.52 14.62 -17.70
N GLU A 233 5.27 14.99 -18.73
CA GLU A 233 4.80 15.84 -19.83
C GLU A 233 3.77 15.14 -20.71
N ARG A 234 4.01 13.87 -21.10
CA ARG A 234 3.08 13.06 -21.90
C ARG A 234 1.69 12.99 -21.27
N ASN A 235 1.64 12.87 -19.95
CA ASN A 235 0.41 12.63 -19.21
C ASN A 235 -0.18 13.89 -18.56
N GLY A 236 0.49 15.04 -18.70
CA GLY A 236 0.06 16.28 -18.06
C GLY A 236 0.02 16.18 -16.52
N TRP A 237 0.95 15.43 -15.94
CA TRP A 237 0.98 15.16 -14.51
C TRP A 237 1.47 16.37 -13.70
N GLU A 238 0.80 16.65 -12.58
CA GLU A 238 1.15 17.76 -11.70
C GLU A 238 1.95 17.29 -10.47
N LEU A 239 3.27 17.23 -10.61
CA LEU A 239 4.18 16.90 -9.50
C LEU A 239 4.54 18.15 -8.68
N ARG A 240 3.52 18.73 -8.04
CA ARG A 240 3.65 19.88 -7.14
C ARG A 240 2.77 19.73 -5.91
N TYR A 241 2.99 20.58 -4.92
CA TYR A 241 2.06 20.72 -3.79
C TYR A 241 0.63 21.03 -4.30
N PRO A 242 -0.42 20.41 -3.75
CA PRO A 242 -0.41 19.52 -2.57
C PRO A 242 -0.22 18.03 -2.87
N PHE A 243 -0.06 17.62 -4.13
CA PHE A 243 -0.03 16.20 -4.51
C PHE A 243 1.24 15.48 -4.07
N VAL A 244 2.38 16.18 -4.13
CA VAL A 244 3.68 15.71 -3.64
C VAL A 244 4.31 16.77 -2.73
N SER A 245 5.16 16.32 -1.81
CA SER A 245 5.92 17.17 -0.89
C SER A 245 7.19 16.44 -0.44
N ASP A 246 8.08 17.14 0.27
CA ASP A 246 9.20 16.50 0.97
C ASP A 246 8.67 15.80 2.23
N ASN A 247 8.18 14.57 2.07
CA ASN A 247 7.56 13.76 3.13
C ASN A 247 8.22 12.38 3.29
N GLY A 248 9.31 12.10 2.57
CA GLY A 248 9.96 10.79 2.53
C GLY A 248 9.27 9.74 1.63
N TYR A 249 8.27 10.14 0.84
CA TYR A 249 7.52 9.27 -0.09
C TYR A 249 7.64 9.70 -1.56
N PHE A 250 8.18 10.88 -1.82
CA PHE A 250 8.45 11.47 -3.15
C PHE A 250 9.88 11.99 -3.22
N PHE A 251 10.60 11.63 -4.28
CA PHE A 251 11.99 12.02 -4.53
C PHE A 251 12.17 12.47 -5.97
N ARG A 252 13.15 13.36 -6.18
CA ARG A 252 13.49 13.92 -7.48
C ARG A 252 15.01 14.10 -7.57
N ALA A 253 15.60 13.64 -8.68
CA ALA A 253 17.02 13.88 -8.95
C ALA A 253 17.30 14.04 -10.45
N ASP A 254 18.46 14.59 -10.78
CA ASP A 254 18.88 14.74 -12.17
C ASP A 254 19.58 13.48 -12.73
N THR A 255 19.93 12.53 -11.86
CA THR A 255 20.51 11.22 -12.22
C THR A 255 19.79 10.08 -11.48
N ILE A 256 19.89 8.85 -11.99
CA ILE A 256 19.29 7.67 -11.34
C ILE A 256 20.05 7.29 -10.07
N GLU A 257 21.37 7.52 -10.04
CA GLU A 257 22.24 7.31 -8.91
C GLU A 257 21.85 8.22 -7.74
N ASP A 258 21.74 9.52 -7.99
CA ASP A 258 21.30 10.49 -6.98
C ASP A 258 19.87 10.18 -6.51
N LEU A 259 19.00 9.70 -7.41
CA LEU A 259 17.64 9.29 -7.03
C LEU A 259 17.68 8.11 -6.05
N ALA A 260 18.50 7.09 -6.32
CA ALA A 260 18.68 5.94 -5.44
C ALA A 260 19.21 6.35 -4.06
N GLU A 261 20.19 7.25 -4.02
CA GLU A 261 20.76 7.77 -2.78
C GLU A 261 19.72 8.53 -1.95
N GLN A 262 18.94 9.41 -2.59
CA GLN A 262 17.88 10.16 -1.91
C GLN A 262 16.79 9.25 -1.35
N MET A 263 16.31 8.27 -2.14
CA MET A 263 15.31 7.30 -1.66
C MET A 263 15.83 6.49 -0.46
N HIS A 264 17.11 6.11 -0.49
CA HIS A 264 17.74 5.41 0.63
C HIS A 264 17.84 6.27 1.89
N ALA A 265 18.27 7.52 1.75
CA ALA A 265 18.45 8.42 2.88
C ALA A 265 17.14 8.96 3.45
N GLY A 266 16.11 9.14 2.62
CA GLY A 266 14.93 9.91 2.97
C GLY A 266 13.69 9.10 3.34
N HIS A 267 13.64 7.78 3.10
CA HIS A 267 12.47 6.97 3.44
C HIS A 267 12.70 6.10 4.68
N GLU A 268 11.84 6.28 5.70
CA GLU A 268 11.89 5.58 6.99
C GLU A 268 11.93 4.04 6.90
N PHE A 269 11.39 3.44 5.83
CA PHE A 269 11.36 1.98 5.66
C PHE A 269 12.39 1.44 4.66
N GLN A 270 13.18 2.32 4.03
CA GLN A 270 14.19 1.95 3.05
C GLN A 270 15.48 1.51 3.76
N ARG A 271 15.57 0.20 4.04
CA ARG A 271 16.66 -0.39 4.84
C ARG A 271 17.93 -0.67 4.04
N MET A 272 17.79 -0.87 2.73
CA MET A 272 18.89 -1.21 1.84
C MET A 272 19.14 -0.09 0.82
N PRO A 273 20.37 0.09 0.33
CA PRO A 273 20.59 0.91 -0.85
C PRO A 273 19.96 0.23 -2.08
N LEU A 274 19.35 1.02 -2.97
CA LEU A 274 18.77 0.54 -4.23
C LEU A 274 19.86 0.27 -5.29
N ARG A 275 20.83 -0.58 -4.94
CA ARG A 275 22.08 -0.79 -5.70
C ARG A 275 21.89 -1.23 -7.15
N TYR A 276 20.73 -1.82 -7.50
CA TYR A 276 20.44 -2.27 -8.86
C TYR A 276 19.62 -1.28 -9.68
N LEU A 277 19.26 -0.10 -9.13
CA LEU A 277 18.33 0.80 -9.81
C LEU A 277 18.87 1.29 -11.16
N ALA A 278 20.12 1.76 -11.20
CA ALA A 278 20.74 2.26 -12.43
C ALA A 278 20.82 1.17 -13.52
N GLU A 279 21.25 -0.04 -13.14
CA GLU A 279 21.28 -1.20 -14.05
C GLU A 279 19.87 -1.55 -14.53
N THR A 280 18.89 -1.58 -13.64
CA THR A 280 17.48 -1.88 -13.97
C THR A 280 16.90 -0.87 -14.96
N VAL A 281 17.17 0.42 -14.78
CA VAL A 281 16.72 1.47 -15.73
C VAL A 281 17.42 1.32 -17.09
N ALA A 282 18.72 1.04 -17.10
CA ALA A 282 19.46 0.81 -18.34
C ALA A 282 18.92 -0.41 -19.10
N THR A 283 18.69 -1.53 -18.40
CA THR A 283 18.12 -2.75 -18.96
C THR A 283 16.70 -2.52 -19.48
N TRP A 284 15.84 -1.83 -18.72
CA TRP A 284 14.50 -1.43 -19.16
C TRP A 284 14.53 -0.63 -20.46
N ASN A 285 15.40 0.37 -20.55
CA ASN A 285 15.53 1.18 -21.77
C ASN A 285 15.97 0.33 -22.98
N GLY A 286 16.82 -0.68 -22.77
CA GLY A 286 17.16 -1.67 -23.80
C GLY A 286 15.95 -2.52 -24.23
N TYR A 287 15.08 -2.90 -23.30
CA TYR A 287 13.83 -3.61 -23.61
C TYR A 287 12.86 -2.75 -24.41
N VAL A 288 12.76 -1.46 -24.07
CA VAL A 288 11.97 -0.47 -24.83
C VAL A 288 12.47 -0.35 -26.27
N GLU A 289 13.79 -0.24 -26.47
CA GLU A 289 14.40 -0.18 -27.81
C GLU A 289 14.16 -1.46 -28.62
N ALA A 290 14.26 -2.62 -27.97
CA ALA A 290 14.02 -3.92 -28.60
C ALA A 290 12.52 -4.19 -28.85
N GLY A 291 11.62 -3.48 -28.18
CA GLY A 291 10.18 -3.67 -28.26
C GLY A 291 9.66 -4.93 -27.56
N ALA A 292 10.45 -5.54 -26.67
CA ALA A 292 10.08 -6.73 -25.92
C ALA A 292 10.65 -6.69 -24.49
N ASP A 293 9.85 -7.05 -23.50
CA ASP A 293 10.24 -7.22 -22.10
C ASP A 293 10.32 -8.71 -21.76
N PRO A 294 11.48 -9.35 -21.97
CA PRO A 294 11.63 -10.79 -21.76
C PRO A 294 11.51 -11.23 -20.28
N GLU A 295 11.53 -10.29 -19.34
CA GLU A 295 11.42 -10.60 -17.91
C GLU A 295 9.98 -10.69 -17.43
N PHE A 296 9.10 -9.82 -17.93
CA PHE A 296 7.73 -9.71 -17.41
C PHE A 296 6.65 -9.60 -18.50
N GLU A 297 7.03 -9.76 -19.78
CA GLU A 297 6.10 -9.84 -20.92
C GLU A 297 5.19 -8.60 -20.99
N ARG A 298 5.70 -7.44 -20.57
CA ARG A 298 4.91 -6.19 -20.46
C ARG A 298 4.40 -5.70 -21.81
N GLU A 299 5.16 -5.92 -22.88
CA GLU A 299 4.83 -5.49 -24.24
C GLU A 299 3.50 -6.09 -24.75
N ALA A 300 3.08 -7.23 -24.19
CA ALA A 300 1.83 -7.87 -24.55
C ALA A 300 0.60 -7.12 -24.01
N GLU A 301 0.77 -6.30 -22.97
CA GLU A 301 -0.34 -5.65 -22.25
C GLU A 301 -0.41 -4.15 -22.53
N ALA A 302 0.73 -3.45 -22.70
CA ALA A 302 0.75 -2.02 -22.96
C ALA A 302 2.04 -1.55 -23.67
N PRO A 303 2.03 -0.34 -24.27
CA PRO A 303 3.24 0.30 -24.78
C PRO A 303 4.32 0.47 -23.69
N MET A 304 5.57 0.48 -24.13
CA MET A 304 6.73 0.69 -23.26
C MET A 304 7.40 2.01 -23.59
N SER A 305 7.64 2.83 -22.57
CA SER A 305 8.28 4.14 -22.68
C SER A 305 9.63 4.13 -21.97
N PRO A 306 10.68 4.77 -22.53
CA PRO A 306 11.97 4.83 -21.87
C PRO A 306 11.95 5.77 -20.67
N VAL A 307 12.85 5.53 -19.71
CA VAL A 307 13.12 6.36 -18.54
C VAL A 307 14.52 6.96 -18.74
N MET A 308 14.61 8.13 -19.36
CA MET A 308 15.91 8.72 -19.77
C MET A 308 15.98 10.25 -19.72
N THR A 309 14.85 10.93 -19.52
CA THR A 309 14.77 12.40 -19.55
C THR A 309 14.73 12.98 -18.14
N PRO A 310 15.83 13.56 -17.62
CA PRO A 310 15.81 14.14 -16.30
C PRO A 310 14.89 15.38 -16.22
N PRO A 311 14.39 15.74 -15.02
CA PRO A 311 14.58 15.02 -13.76
C PRO A 311 13.89 13.65 -13.73
N PHE A 312 14.46 12.75 -12.94
CA PHE A 312 13.89 11.45 -12.59
C PHE A 312 13.14 11.53 -11.28
N TYR A 313 12.10 10.72 -11.16
CA TYR A 313 11.17 10.73 -10.04
C TYR A 313 11.06 9.36 -9.41
N GLY A 314 11.05 9.33 -8.08
CA GLY A 314 10.80 8.14 -7.27
C GLY A 314 9.58 8.40 -6.38
N LEU A 315 8.47 7.72 -6.64
CA LEU A 315 7.28 7.80 -5.82
C LEU A 315 6.96 6.45 -5.24
N SER A 316 6.79 6.40 -3.94
CA SER A 316 6.46 5.17 -3.24
C SER A 316 5.10 4.60 -3.70
N ILE A 317 5.08 3.29 -3.96
CA ILE A 317 3.89 2.49 -4.27
C ILE A 317 3.35 1.92 -2.97
N MET A 318 2.05 2.11 -2.73
CA MET A 318 1.44 1.74 -1.46
C MET A 318 0.66 0.43 -1.59
N VAL A 319 1.07 -0.57 -0.81
CA VAL A 319 0.25 -1.75 -0.55
C VAL A 319 -0.69 -1.41 0.61
N ILE A 320 -1.98 -1.30 0.30
CA ILE A 320 -3.04 -0.98 1.27
C ILE A 320 -3.50 -2.25 1.97
N TRP A 321 -3.68 -2.13 3.29
CA TRP A 321 -4.28 -3.14 4.14
C TRP A 321 -5.45 -2.66 5.00
#